data_AF-A0A5B9MEZ6-F1
#
_entry.id   AF-A0A5B9MEZ6-F1
#
_cell.length_a   1.000
_cell.length_b   1.000
_cell.length_c   1.000
_cell.angle_alpha   90.00
_cell.angle_beta   90.00
_cell.angle_gamma   90.00
#
_symmetry.space_group_name_H-M   'P 1'
#
loop_
_entity.id
_entity.type
_entity.pdbx_description
1 polymer ?
#
loop_
_entity_poly.entity_id
_entity_poly.type
_entity_poly.pdbx_seq_one_letter_code
_entity_poly.pdbx_strand_id
1 'polypeptide(L)'
;MAFRASNVIPSEAYTLVKRAAVQLKLSLQGFNAQLAAEGADYPFLLTIYLTLDRAENQFITLKDTPGLSTFAKEQESDLLYSVTAEFASMLSSITAAKNWMDSNVPTNVTIKSPAQWSEGTMILSTFTAGQTAGLRTALSAVISAIE
;
A
#
# COMPACT_ATOMS: atom_id res chain seq x y z
N MET A 1 -30.87 23.12 -13.51
CA MET A 1 -29.56 22.81 -12.88
C MET A 1 -28.99 21.59 -13.57
N ALA A 2 -27.72 21.60 -13.97
CA ALA A 2 -27.07 20.44 -14.59
C ALA A 2 -26.81 19.36 -13.54
N PHE A 3 -27.16 18.11 -13.85
CA PHE A 3 -26.89 16.96 -13.00
C PHE A 3 -25.38 16.75 -12.90
N ARG A 4 -24.82 16.84 -11.69
CA ARG A 4 -23.39 16.63 -11.44
C ARG A 4 -23.10 15.13 -11.35
N ALA A 5 -23.08 14.47 -12.51
CA ALA A 5 -22.79 13.03 -12.65
C ALA A 5 -21.34 12.64 -12.32
N SER A 6 -20.43 13.61 -12.20
CA SER A 6 -18.99 13.37 -12.01
C SER A 6 -18.57 13.13 -10.56
N ASN A 7 -19.48 13.33 -9.59
CA ASN A 7 -19.15 13.17 -8.18
C ASN A 7 -19.39 11.73 -7.77
N VAL A 8 -18.33 11.05 -7.31
CA VAL A 8 -18.47 9.76 -6.63
C VAL A 8 -19.35 9.98 -5.40
N ILE A 9 -20.39 9.16 -5.25
CA ILE A 9 -21.32 9.26 -4.13
C ILE A 9 -20.56 8.77 -2.87
N PRO A 10 -20.69 9.45 -1.71
CA PRO A 10 -19.96 9.08 -0.49
C PRO A 10 -20.11 7.62 -0.07
N SER A 11 -21.30 7.03 -0.26
CA SER A 11 -21.56 5.62 0.05
C SER A 11 -20.78 4.64 -0.82
N GLU A 12 -20.65 4.94 -2.11
CA GLU A 12 -19.86 4.16 -3.04
C GLU A 12 -18.37 4.31 -2.74
N ALA A 13 -17.89 5.54 -2.54
CA ALA A 13 -16.51 5.80 -2.14
C ALA A 13 -16.14 5.04 -0.86
N TYR A 14 -17.00 5.09 0.16
CA TYR A 14 -16.77 4.38 1.42
C TYR A 14 -16.69 2.86 1.25
N THR A 15 -17.57 2.30 0.42
CA THR A 15 -17.55 0.87 0.10
C THR A 15 -16.29 0.47 -0.66
N LEU A 16 -15.89 1.26 -1.65
CA LEU A 16 -14.68 1.03 -2.45
C LEU A 16 -13.42 1.09 -1.57
N VAL A 17 -13.35 2.04 -0.66
CA VAL A 17 -12.25 2.18 0.31
C VAL A 17 -12.13 0.92 1.16
N LYS A 18 -13.22 0.49 1.81
CA LYS A 18 -13.19 -0.70 2.67
C LYS A 18 -12.75 -1.94 1.91
N ARG A 19 -13.28 -2.14 0.70
CA ARG A 19 -12.89 -3.27 -0.16
C ARG A 19 -11.41 -3.21 -0.55
N ALA A 20 -10.92 -2.04 -0.95
CA ALA A 20 -9.53 -1.84 -1.32
C ALA A 20 -8.58 -2.08 -0.13
N ALA A 21 -8.94 -1.61 1.06
CA ALA A 21 -8.18 -1.82 2.29
C ALA A 21 -8.12 -3.31 2.66
N VAL A 22 -9.26 -4.02 2.63
CA VAL A 22 -9.29 -5.47 2.86
C VAL A 22 -8.47 -6.24 1.83
N GLN A 23 -8.59 -5.88 0.55
CA GLN A 23 -7.82 -6.53 -0.52
C GLN A 23 -6.31 -6.29 -0.35
N LEU A 24 -5.91 -5.07 0.02
CA LEU A 24 -4.51 -4.76 0.33
C LEU A 24 -4.04 -5.61 1.52
N LYS A 25 -4.78 -5.64 2.63
CA LYS A 25 -4.46 -6.42 3.83
C LYS A 25 -4.20 -7.90 3.49
N LEU A 26 -5.11 -8.52 2.73
CA LEU A 26 -4.97 -9.91 2.29
C LEU A 26 -3.73 -10.12 1.40
N SER A 27 -3.48 -9.21 0.46
CA SER A 27 -2.31 -9.27 -0.43
C SER A 27 -1.00 -9.18 0.36
N LEU A 28 -0.93 -8.24 1.31
CA LEU A 28 0.24 -8.06 2.16
C LEU A 28 0.46 -9.22 3.12
N GLN A 29 -0.61 -9.83 3.66
CA GLN A 29 -0.49 -11.06 4.46
C GLN A 29 0.13 -12.20 3.64
N GLY A 30 -0.32 -12.38 2.39
CA GLY A 30 0.26 -13.36 1.46
C GLY A 30 1.73 -13.10 1.18
N PHE A 31 2.09 -11.84 0.87
CA PHE A 31 3.48 -11.47 0.63
C PHE A 31 4.36 -11.69 1.86
N ASN A 32 3.88 -11.34 3.05
CA ASN A 32 4.63 -11.48 4.29
C ASN A 32 4.91 -12.96 4.62
N ALA A 33 3.94 -13.84 4.36
CA ALA A 33 4.12 -15.29 4.50
C ALA A 33 5.15 -15.84 3.50
N GLN A 34 5.10 -15.42 2.23
CA GLN A 34 6.07 -15.85 1.21
C GLN A 34 7.49 -15.36 1.52
N LEU A 35 7.64 -14.09 1.91
CA LEU A 35 8.92 -13.50 2.34
C LEU A 35 9.54 -14.28 3.51
N ALA A 36 8.71 -14.82 4.40
CA ALA A 36 9.17 -15.60 5.54
C ALA A 36 9.64 -17.02 5.15
N ALA A 37 9.03 -17.62 4.13
CA ALA A 37 9.27 -19.00 3.74
C ALA A 37 10.42 -19.15 2.72
N GLU A 38 10.44 -18.33 1.67
CA GLU A 38 11.26 -18.58 0.48
C GLU A 38 12.25 -17.44 0.17
N GLY A 39 12.12 -16.31 0.88
CA GLY A 39 12.81 -15.07 0.52
C GLY A 39 12.08 -14.33 -0.60
N ALA A 40 12.80 -13.59 -1.44
CA ALA A 40 12.23 -12.86 -2.56
C ALA A 40 13.21 -12.75 -3.72
N ASP A 41 12.71 -12.68 -4.94
CA ASP A 41 13.47 -12.14 -6.06
C ASP A 41 13.04 -10.69 -6.35
N TYR A 42 13.78 -10.02 -7.24
CA TYR A 42 13.46 -8.64 -7.61
C TYR A 42 12.05 -8.50 -8.23
N PRO A 43 11.58 -9.35 -9.16
CA PRO A 43 10.21 -9.31 -9.67
C PRO A 43 9.13 -9.38 -8.57
N PHE A 44 9.35 -10.19 -7.55
CA PHE A 44 8.45 -10.30 -6.42
C PHE A 44 8.43 -9.01 -5.59
N LEU A 45 9.60 -8.44 -5.27
CA LEU A 45 9.67 -7.15 -4.56
C LEU A 45 9.04 -6.01 -5.37
N LEU A 46 9.23 -5.99 -6.69
CA LEU A 46 8.56 -5.04 -7.58
C LEU A 46 7.04 -5.19 -7.54
N THR A 47 6.54 -6.43 -7.48
CA THR A 47 5.10 -6.70 -7.35
C THR A 47 4.53 -6.14 -6.05
N ILE A 48 5.25 -6.29 -4.93
CA ILE A 48 4.88 -5.68 -3.65
C ILE A 48 4.82 -4.15 -3.79
N TYR A 49 5.86 -3.55 -4.39
CA TYR A 49 5.93 -2.11 -4.59
C TYR A 49 4.76 -1.57 -5.40
N LEU A 50 4.47 -2.18 -6.57
CA LEU A 50 3.37 -1.75 -7.44
C LEU A 50 2.00 -1.92 -6.76
N THR A 51 1.86 -2.94 -5.91
CA THR A 51 0.64 -3.15 -5.12
C THR A 51 0.44 -2.01 -4.11
N LEU A 52 1.50 -1.64 -3.39
CA LEU A 52 1.48 -0.52 -2.44
C LEU A 52 1.22 0.82 -3.16
N ASP A 53 1.90 1.06 -4.28
CA ASP A 53 1.75 2.30 -5.07
C ASP A 53 0.34 2.46 -5.64
N ARG A 54 -0.25 1.37 -6.16
CA ARG A 54 -1.63 1.37 -6.64
C ARG A 54 -2.60 1.67 -5.50
N ALA A 55 -2.42 1.03 -4.34
CA ALA A 55 -3.28 1.25 -3.18
C ALA A 55 -3.17 2.69 -2.65
N GLU A 56 -1.95 3.22 -2.55
CA GLU A 56 -1.70 4.61 -2.16
C GLU A 56 -2.46 5.60 -3.06
N ASN A 57 -2.31 5.46 -4.38
CA ASN A 57 -3.00 6.31 -5.36
C ASN A 57 -4.53 6.19 -5.27
N GLN A 58 -5.04 4.96 -5.06
CA GLN A 58 -6.47 4.73 -4.87
C GLN A 58 -7.00 5.40 -3.60
N PHE A 59 -6.29 5.30 -2.47
CA PHE A 59 -6.70 5.93 -1.22
C PHE A 59 -6.60 7.45 -1.25
N ILE A 60 -5.56 8.01 -1.88
CA ILE A 60 -5.44 9.46 -2.08
C ILE A 60 -6.66 9.99 -2.86
N THR A 61 -7.03 9.31 -3.95
CA THR A 61 -8.17 9.71 -4.78
C THR A 61 -9.49 9.66 -4.00
N LEU A 62 -9.69 8.63 -3.18
CA LEU A 62 -10.95 8.42 -2.46
C LEU A 62 -11.07 9.30 -1.21
N LYS A 63 -9.96 9.62 -0.55
CA LYS A 63 -9.90 10.47 0.65
C LYS A 63 -10.55 11.85 0.43
N ASP A 64 -10.38 12.41 -0.76
CA ASP A 64 -10.87 13.75 -1.09
C ASP A 64 -12.34 13.78 -1.53
N THR A 65 -13.06 12.66 -1.41
CA THR A 65 -14.50 12.58 -1.75
C THR A 65 -15.32 13.48 -0.81
N PRO A 66 -16.02 14.52 -1.33
CA PRO A 66 -16.82 15.40 -0.51
C PRO A 66 -17.92 14.65 0.25
N GLY A 67 -18.05 14.88 1.56
CA GLY A 67 -19.07 14.24 2.39
C GLY A 67 -18.72 12.84 2.91
N LEU A 68 -17.57 12.27 2.51
CA LEU A 68 -17.13 10.96 2.98
C LEU A 68 -16.93 10.90 4.50
N SER A 69 -16.35 11.96 5.09
CA SER A 69 -16.13 12.03 6.54
C SER A 69 -17.44 11.99 7.34
N THR A 70 -18.44 12.79 6.93
CA THR A 70 -19.77 12.79 7.56
C THR A 70 -20.44 11.44 7.41
N PHE A 71 -20.44 10.90 6.18
CA PHE A 71 -21.03 9.60 5.91
C PHE A 71 -20.39 8.50 6.76
N ALA A 72 -19.07 8.50 6.90
CA ALA A 72 -18.36 7.49 7.66
C ALA A 72 -18.70 7.54 9.17
N LYS A 73 -18.82 8.74 9.76
CA LYS A 73 -19.29 8.91 11.14
C LYS A 73 -20.69 8.36 11.35
N GLU A 74 -21.59 8.62 10.40
CA GLU A 74 -22.97 8.12 10.43
C GLU A 74 -23.01 6.59 10.31
N GLN A 75 -22.20 5.99 9.43
CA GLN A 75 -22.17 4.53 9.26
C GLN A 75 -21.57 3.81 10.47
N GLU A 76 -20.50 4.35 11.06
CA GLU A 76 -19.87 3.75 12.25
C GLU A 76 -20.59 4.10 13.56
N SER A 77 -21.63 4.94 13.51
CA SER A 77 -22.34 5.46 14.69
C SER A 77 -21.39 6.10 15.72
N ASP A 78 -20.29 6.69 15.25
CA ASP A 78 -19.26 7.32 16.06
C ASP A 78 -18.93 8.72 15.51
N LEU A 79 -19.28 9.75 16.28
CA LEU A 79 -19.05 11.15 15.92
C LEU A 79 -17.57 11.57 15.99
N LEU A 80 -16.76 10.81 16.74
CA LEU A 80 -15.32 11.00 16.89
C LEU A 80 -14.55 10.24 15.80
N TYR A 81 -15.18 9.29 15.10
CA TYR A 81 -14.54 8.55 14.02
C TYR A 81 -14.05 9.50 12.92
N SER A 82 -12.78 9.35 12.55
CA SER A 82 -12.12 10.22 11.59
C SER A 82 -11.50 9.38 10.48
N VAL A 83 -12.30 9.11 9.44
CA VAL A 83 -11.84 8.38 8.25
C VAL A 83 -10.59 9.04 7.61
N THR A 84 -10.45 10.36 7.73
CA THR A 84 -9.27 11.10 7.26
C THR A 84 -8.01 10.82 8.10
N ALA A 85 -8.17 10.61 9.40
CA ALA A 85 -7.06 10.19 10.28
C ALA A 85 -6.65 8.74 9.99
N GLU A 86 -7.61 7.84 9.80
CA GLU A 86 -7.35 6.46 9.39
C GLU A 86 -6.58 6.41 8.07
N PHE A 87 -7.00 7.19 7.06
CA PHE A 87 -6.27 7.30 5.81
C PHE A 87 -4.84 7.82 6.00
N ALA A 88 -4.65 8.83 6.84
CA ALA A 88 -3.31 9.38 7.09
C ALA A 88 -2.38 8.34 7.72
N SER A 89 -2.89 7.56 8.68
CA SER A 89 -2.15 6.47 9.32
C SER A 89 -1.77 5.37 8.33
N MET A 90 -2.73 4.92 7.52
CA MET A 90 -2.52 3.89 6.51
C MET A 90 -1.54 4.36 5.41
N LEU A 91 -1.73 5.56 4.86
CA LEU A 91 -0.84 6.13 3.85
C LEU A 91 0.59 6.29 4.40
N SER A 92 0.75 6.78 5.63
CA SER A 92 2.06 6.90 6.27
C SER A 92 2.77 5.55 6.38
N SER A 93 2.04 4.49 6.74
CA SER A 93 2.57 3.13 6.82
C SER A 93 2.97 2.60 5.42
N ILE A 94 2.15 2.85 4.39
CA ILE A 94 2.44 2.47 3.00
C ILE A 94 3.71 3.18 2.51
N THR A 95 3.81 4.50 2.71
CA THR A 95 4.99 5.27 2.33
C THR A 95 6.24 4.77 3.07
N ALA A 96 6.13 4.42 4.36
CA ALA A 96 7.24 3.85 5.11
C ALA A 96 7.73 2.50 4.53
N ALA A 97 6.81 1.62 4.11
CA ALA A 97 7.16 0.36 3.46
C ALA A 97 7.82 0.58 2.09
N LYS A 98 7.34 1.55 1.30
CA LYS A 98 7.97 1.95 0.02
C LYS A 98 9.37 2.50 0.23
N ASN A 99 9.55 3.41 1.18
CA ASN A 99 10.85 4.00 1.51
C ASN A 99 11.86 2.95 2.00
N TRP A 100 11.40 1.95 2.76
CA TRP A 100 12.25 0.83 3.13
C TRP A 100 12.76 0.09 1.90
N MET A 101 11.87 -0.25 0.96
CA MET A 101 12.27 -0.94 -0.28
C MET A 101 13.23 -0.10 -1.10
N ASP A 102 12.96 1.20 -1.27
CA ASP A 102 13.85 2.10 -2.02
C ASP A 102 15.23 2.24 -1.36
N SER A 103 15.33 2.11 -0.04
CA SER A 103 16.60 2.23 0.69
C SER A 103 17.39 0.93 0.80
N ASN A 104 16.73 -0.23 0.74
CA ASN A 104 17.35 -1.53 1.04
C ASN A 104 17.46 -2.45 -0.19
N VAL A 105 16.72 -2.18 -1.28
CA VAL A 105 16.81 -2.94 -2.52
C VAL A 105 17.86 -2.30 -3.43
N PRO A 106 19.00 -2.96 -3.72
CA PRO A 106 20.07 -2.40 -4.52
C PRO A 106 19.59 -2.12 -5.96
N THR A 107 19.58 -0.86 -6.35
CA THR A 107 19.32 -0.40 -7.72
C THR A 107 20.17 0.84 -8.00
N ASN A 108 20.38 1.20 -9.28
CA ASN A 108 21.19 2.37 -9.63
C ASN A 108 20.47 3.68 -9.29
N VAL A 109 19.16 3.66 -8.97
CA VAL A 109 18.39 4.86 -8.63
C VAL A 109 17.23 4.58 -7.65
N THR A 110 16.35 3.60 -7.92
CA THR A 110 15.18 3.21 -7.08
C THR A 110 14.69 1.81 -7.48
N ILE A 111 13.84 1.16 -6.68
CA ILE A 111 13.23 -0.13 -7.06
C ILE A 111 12.42 -0.05 -8.38
N LYS A 112 12.12 1.16 -8.86
CA LYS A 112 11.39 1.44 -10.12
C LYS A 112 12.21 1.18 -11.38
N SER A 113 13.52 1.03 -11.28
CA SER A 113 14.40 0.75 -12.42
C SER A 113 15.50 -0.22 -11.98
N PRO A 114 15.56 -1.45 -12.53
CA PRO A 114 16.63 -2.37 -12.19
C PRO A 114 17.99 -1.71 -12.51
N ALA A 115 18.93 -1.78 -11.57
CA ALA A 115 20.31 -1.41 -11.88
C ALA A 115 20.78 -2.24 -13.07
N GLN A 116 21.22 -1.57 -14.14
CA GLN A 116 22.29 -2.14 -14.93
C GLN A 116 23.54 -2.08 -14.06
N TRP A 117 23.83 -3.18 -13.35
CA TRP A 117 25.15 -3.37 -12.76
C TRP A 117 26.18 -3.31 -13.90
N SER A 118 27.31 -2.63 -13.68
CA SER A 118 28.40 -2.62 -14.66
C SER A 118 28.79 -4.07 -14.95
N GLU A 119 28.98 -4.41 -16.23
CA GLU A 119 29.21 -5.76 -16.79
C GLU A 119 27.98 -6.56 -17.25
N GLY A 120 26.81 -5.91 -17.39
CA GLY A 120 25.79 -6.36 -18.34
C GLY A 120 25.06 -7.67 -17.97
N THR A 121 25.19 -8.15 -16.73
CA THR A 121 24.45 -9.32 -16.25
C THR A 121 23.51 -8.92 -15.13
N MET A 122 22.21 -8.98 -15.38
CA MET A 122 21.18 -8.84 -14.35
C MET A 122 21.21 -10.11 -13.49
N ILE A 123 22.00 -10.12 -12.42
CA ILE A 123 21.92 -11.20 -11.43
C ILE A 123 20.58 -11.01 -10.73
N LEU A 124 19.61 -11.89 -11.03
CA LEU A 124 18.37 -12.06 -10.27
C LEU A 124 18.77 -12.24 -8.81
N SER A 125 18.79 -11.12 -8.08
CA SER A 125 19.28 -11.10 -6.71
C SER A 125 18.19 -11.75 -5.89
N THR A 126 18.35 -13.02 -5.55
CA THR A 126 17.51 -13.67 -4.56
C THR A 126 17.88 -13.09 -3.21
N PHE A 127 16.93 -12.41 -2.57
CA PHE A 127 17.00 -11.89 -1.22
C PHE A 127 16.61 -13.00 -0.25
N THR A 128 17.47 -13.24 0.73
CA THR A 128 17.18 -14.18 1.82
C THR A 128 16.08 -13.63 2.74
N ALA A 129 15.39 -14.51 3.47
CA ALA A 129 14.39 -14.12 4.46
C ALA A 129 14.94 -13.19 5.57
N GLY A 130 16.27 -13.24 5.82
CA GLY A 130 16.95 -12.32 6.72
C GLY A 130 17.08 -10.92 6.14
N GLN A 131 17.42 -10.79 4.86
CA GLN A 131 17.51 -9.50 4.17
C GLN A 131 16.13 -8.83 4.03
N THR A 132 15.06 -9.61 3.87
CA THR A 132 13.69 -9.08 3.77
C THR A 132 12.97 -8.92 5.11
N ALA A 133 13.63 -9.19 6.25
CA ALA A 133 13.03 -9.08 7.57
C ALA A 133 12.51 -7.66 7.87
N GLY A 134 13.25 -6.62 7.44
CA GLY A 134 12.81 -5.23 7.59
C GLY A 134 11.54 -4.92 6.78
N LEU A 135 11.44 -5.46 5.55
CA LEU A 135 10.23 -5.36 4.73
C LEU A 135 9.04 -6.01 5.41
N ARG A 136 9.21 -7.22 5.97
CA ARG A 136 8.16 -7.94 6.69
C ARG A 136 7.61 -7.12 7.86
N THR A 137 8.48 -6.47 8.62
CA THR A 137 8.07 -5.56 9.69
C THR A 137 7.28 -4.37 9.15
N ALA A 138 7.75 -3.75 8.06
CA ALA A 138 7.05 -2.62 7.44
C ALA A 138 5.67 -3.01 6.87
N LEU A 139 5.56 -4.17 6.21
CA LEU A 139 4.28 -4.69 5.73
C LEU A 139 3.33 -5.05 6.87
N SER A 140 3.86 -5.57 7.98
CA SER A 140 3.07 -5.85 9.17
C SER A 140 2.49 -4.57 9.78
N ALA A 141 3.24 -3.47 9.76
CA ALA A 141 2.73 -2.17 10.19
C ALA A 141 1.57 -1.68 9.30
N VAL A 142 1.66 -1.86 7.98
CA VAL A 142 0.53 -1.56 7.06
C VAL A 142 -0.68 -2.44 7.35
N ILE A 143 -0.47 -3.74 7.59
CA ILE A 143 -1.55 -4.68 7.92
C ILE A 143 -2.24 -4.28 9.23
N SER A 144 -1.48 -3.87 10.25
CA SER A 144 -2.03 -3.43 11.54
C SER A 144 -2.74 -2.09 11.47
N ALA A 145 -2.38 -1.23 10.51
CA ALA A 145 -3.08 0.05 10.27
C ALA A 145 -4.42 -0.13 9.55
N ILE A 146 -4.76 -1.35 9.10
CA ILE A 146 -6.04 -1.69 8.47
C ILE A 146 -6.77 -2.61 9.43
N GLU A 147 -7.74 -2.09 10.17
CA GLU A 147 -8.58 -2.88 11.08
C GLU A 147 -9.69 -3.63 10.34
#